data_AF-A0AAV3XIE6-F1
#
_entry.id   AF-A0AAV3XIE6-F1
#
_cell.length_a   1.000
_cell.length_b   1.000
_cell.length_c   1.000
_cell.angle_alpha   90.00
_cell.angle_beta   90.00
_cell.angle_gamma   90.00
#
_symmetry.space_group_name_H-M   'P 1'
#
loop_
_entity.id
_entity.type
_entity.pdbx_description
1 polymer ?
#
loop_
_entity_poly.entity_id
_entity_poly.type
_entity_poly.pdbx_seq_one_letter_code
_entity_poly.pdbx_strand_id
1 'polypeptide(L)'
;MALSAGIGAIYVTVSHLVRYYSRVDFEAVMTNYNWKNLLKELSHKLIEGREAHYKWELTPESLASRYLGNPGASEDQIVLAETRLKIRFPPSYREFLKVSNGWPNSDWTDLQLWSTEEIEWFATRNQDWVWLPDTEERPSVPDSKYFVYGEDQDPIFLRCEYLQTALEISSNSGDGDIFLLIPDVVSEDGEWEAWHFGSKLPGAYRYRSFYELMLKVMEQGRFIY
;
A
#
# COMPACT_ATOMS: atom_id res chain seq x y z
N MET A 1 5.62 43.47 -64.24
CA MET A 1 6.54 44.15 -63.32
C MET A 1 6.00 43.91 -61.91
N ALA A 2 6.78 43.24 -61.05
CA ALA A 2 6.58 42.88 -59.61
C ALA A 2 5.39 41.93 -59.27
N LEU A 3 5.59 40.66 -58.89
CA LEU A 3 6.07 40.02 -57.63
C LEU A 3 5.09 40.12 -56.43
N SER A 4 4.60 38.96 -55.95
CA SER A 4 4.73 38.50 -54.54
C SER A 4 3.59 37.54 -54.09
N ALA A 5 4.00 36.36 -53.61
CA ALA A 5 3.48 35.47 -52.52
C ALA A 5 1.96 35.22 -52.38
N GLY A 6 1.44 34.03 -52.11
CA GLY A 6 1.97 32.79 -51.52
C GLY A 6 0.80 32.09 -50.77
N ILE A 7 1.04 30.87 -50.26
CA ILE A 7 0.18 30.05 -49.37
C ILE A 7 -0.98 29.34 -50.11
N GLY A 8 -1.22 28.03 -49.98
CA GLY A 8 -0.66 27.00 -49.13
C GLY A 8 -1.68 25.84 -49.14
N ALA A 9 -1.33 24.72 -49.76
CA ALA A 9 -2.11 23.49 -49.67
C ALA A 9 -1.60 22.71 -48.46
N ILE A 10 -2.45 22.53 -47.44
CA ILE A 10 -2.19 21.57 -46.36
C ILE A 10 -3.41 20.66 -46.25
N TYR A 11 -3.30 19.50 -46.87
CA TYR A 11 -4.07 18.32 -46.48
C TYR A 11 -3.53 17.87 -45.12
N VAL A 12 -4.32 18.01 -44.06
CA VAL A 12 -4.00 17.44 -42.74
C VAL A 12 -4.49 15.99 -42.72
N THR A 13 -3.58 15.04 -42.95
CA THR A 13 -3.81 13.62 -42.66
C THR A 13 -3.61 13.35 -41.17
N VAL A 14 -4.67 12.87 -40.52
CA VAL A 14 -4.67 12.34 -39.15
C VAL A 14 -3.87 11.03 -39.13
N SER A 15 -2.56 11.10 -38.86
CA SER A 15 -1.71 9.91 -38.66
C SER A 15 -0.40 10.25 -37.93
N HIS A 16 -0.46 11.00 -36.82
CA HIS A 16 0.75 11.37 -36.07
C HIS A 16 0.66 11.28 -34.54
N LEU A 17 -0.37 10.63 -33.98
CA LEU A 17 -0.53 10.51 -32.52
C LEU A 17 -0.35 9.08 -31.95
N VAL A 18 0.25 8.15 -32.70
CA VAL A 18 0.48 6.75 -32.23
C VAL A 18 1.96 6.34 -32.29
N ARG A 19 2.90 7.29 -32.46
CA ARG A 19 4.34 6.95 -32.62
C ARG A 19 5.30 7.76 -31.75
N TYR A 20 4.85 8.22 -30.59
CA TYR A 20 5.70 8.86 -29.58
C TYR A 20 5.52 8.30 -28.18
N TYR A 21 5.21 7.01 -28.06
CA TYR A 21 5.49 6.23 -26.85
C TYR A 21 6.69 5.36 -27.17
N SER A 22 7.87 5.94 -26.97
CA SER A 22 9.13 5.24 -27.16
C SER A 22 9.22 4.07 -26.20
N ARG A 23 9.87 3.01 -26.67
CA ARG A 23 10.24 1.76 -25.98
C ARG A 23 11.04 1.93 -24.67
N VAL A 24 11.21 3.17 -24.21
CA VAL A 24 11.89 3.60 -22.99
C VAL A 24 10.90 3.69 -21.81
N ASP A 25 9.58 3.84 -22.07
CA ASP A 25 8.55 3.88 -21.01
C ASP A 25 8.09 2.49 -20.54
N PHE A 26 8.51 1.41 -21.20
CA PHE A 26 8.24 0.03 -20.76
C PHE A 26 9.31 -0.48 -19.78
N GLU A 27 10.39 0.27 -19.59
CA GLU A 27 11.33 0.14 -18.48
C GLU A 27 11.13 1.28 -17.46
N ALA A 28 9.88 1.66 -17.22
CA ALA A 28 9.53 2.48 -16.07
C ALA A 28 9.86 1.68 -14.79
N VAL A 29 11.02 2.01 -14.22
CA VAL A 29 11.48 1.74 -12.86
C VAL A 29 11.24 0.29 -12.40
N MET A 30 12.20 -0.59 -12.68
CA MET A 30 12.33 -1.85 -11.93
C MET A 30 12.75 -1.53 -10.48
N THR A 31 11.82 -1.05 -9.66
CA THR A 31 11.91 -1.18 -8.21
C THR A 31 11.85 -2.67 -7.92
N ASN A 32 13.02 -3.29 -7.79
CA ASN A 32 13.10 -4.71 -7.45
C ASN A 32 12.86 -4.86 -5.95
N TYR A 33 11.59 -4.92 -5.55
CA TYR A 33 11.20 -5.21 -4.17
C TYR A 33 11.62 -6.64 -3.81
N ASN A 34 12.53 -6.80 -2.85
CA ASN A 34 13.03 -8.12 -2.47
C ASN A 34 12.10 -8.81 -1.46
N TRP A 35 10.81 -8.91 -1.80
CA TRP A 35 9.76 -9.45 -0.94
C TRP A 35 10.06 -10.86 -0.45
N LYS A 36 10.59 -11.73 -1.31
CA LYS A 36 10.95 -13.10 -0.93
C LYS A 36 11.95 -13.12 0.22
N ASN A 37 12.99 -12.28 0.18
CA ASN A 37 13.96 -12.21 1.25
C ASN A 37 13.39 -11.53 2.49
N LEU A 38 12.71 -10.39 2.32
CA LEU A 38 12.11 -9.63 3.42
C LEU A 38 11.15 -10.49 4.24
N LEU A 39 10.24 -11.21 3.59
CA LEU A 39 9.25 -12.06 4.27
C LEU A 39 9.89 -13.30 4.91
N LYS A 40 11.00 -13.80 4.34
CA LYS A 40 11.77 -14.89 4.95
C LYS A 40 12.47 -14.42 6.22
N GLU A 41 13.12 -13.25 6.18
CA GLU A 41 13.77 -12.65 7.35
C GLU A 41 12.74 -12.29 8.42
N LEU A 42 11.59 -11.73 8.04
CA LEU A 42 10.48 -11.49 8.95
C LEU A 42 10.00 -12.79 9.61
N SER A 43 9.80 -13.86 8.82
CA SER A 43 9.43 -15.18 9.36
C SER A 43 10.43 -15.67 10.40
N HIS A 44 11.73 -15.54 10.11
CA HIS A 44 12.79 -15.95 11.04
C HIS A 44 12.73 -15.13 12.33
N LYS A 45 12.65 -13.79 12.24
CA LYS A 45 12.56 -12.91 13.41
C LYS A 45 11.32 -13.21 14.26
N LEU A 46 10.16 -13.43 13.65
CA LEU A 46 8.92 -13.75 14.36
C LEU A 46 9.00 -15.11 15.07
N ILE A 47 9.62 -16.12 14.44
CA ILE A 47 9.82 -17.43 15.06
C ILE A 47 10.82 -17.35 16.22
N GLU A 48 11.92 -16.61 16.06
CA GLU A 48 12.96 -16.46 17.09
C GLU A 48 12.51 -15.58 18.26
N GLY A 49 11.74 -14.53 17.98
CA GLY A 49 11.17 -13.60 18.96
C GLY A 49 9.92 -14.12 19.66
N ARG A 50 9.46 -15.33 19.34
CA ARG A 50 8.28 -15.94 19.96
C ARG A 50 8.54 -16.20 21.45
N GLU A 51 7.97 -15.36 22.31
CA GLU A 51 7.99 -15.62 23.74
C GLU A 51 7.01 -16.74 24.11
N ALA A 52 7.38 -17.54 25.11
CA ALA A 52 6.63 -18.74 25.53
C ALA A 52 5.19 -18.46 26.02
N HIS A 53 4.84 -17.20 26.26
CA HIS A 53 3.54 -16.78 26.78
C HIS A 53 2.52 -16.39 25.70
N TYR A 54 2.94 -16.24 24.43
CA TYR A 54 2.04 -15.85 23.34
C TYR A 54 1.42 -17.08 22.65
N LYS A 55 0.10 -17.04 22.50
CA LYS A 55 -0.77 -18.17 22.12
C LYS A 55 -1.00 -18.33 20.62
N TRP A 56 -0.19 -17.75 19.74
CA TRP A 56 -0.33 -18.08 18.33
C TRP A 56 0.41 -19.41 18.06
N GLU A 57 -0.32 -20.34 17.45
CA GLU A 57 0.16 -21.69 17.19
C GLU A 57 0.89 -21.75 15.86
N LEU A 58 2.16 -22.15 15.90
CA LEU A 58 2.91 -22.45 14.68
C LEU A 58 2.42 -23.79 14.13
N THR A 59 1.98 -23.79 12.87
CA THR A 59 1.68 -25.04 12.18
C THR A 59 2.97 -25.86 12.01
N PRO A 60 2.90 -27.20 12.02
CA PRO A 60 4.04 -28.05 11.72
C PRO A 60 4.70 -27.71 10.38
N GLU A 61 3.91 -27.31 9.38
CA GLU A 61 4.34 -26.91 8.05
C GLU A 61 5.15 -25.61 8.07
N SER A 62 4.73 -24.61 8.85
CA SER A 62 5.45 -23.35 9.03
C SER A 62 6.78 -23.55 9.78
N LEU A 63 6.82 -24.44 10.77
CA LEU A 63 8.06 -24.81 11.46
C LEU A 63 9.06 -25.51 10.54
N ALA A 64 8.58 -26.43 9.70
CA ALA A 64 9.42 -27.18 8.77
C ALA A 64 9.98 -26.30 7.65
N SER A 65 9.14 -25.42 7.10
CA SER A 65 9.53 -24.51 6.00
C SER A 65 10.28 -23.26 6.47
N ARG A 66 10.20 -22.91 7.77
CA ARG A 66 10.68 -21.65 8.34
C ARG A 66 10.11 -20.41 7.63
N TYR A 67 8.90 -20.55 7.10
CA TYR A 67 8.17 -19.50 6.39
C TYR A 67 6.75 -19.41 6.95
N LEU A 68 6.30 -18.18 7.24
CA LEU A 68 4.99 -17.91 7.84
C LEU A 68 3.96 -17.36 6.86
N GLY A 69 4.38 -16.92 5.67
CA GLY A 69 3.47 -16.36 4.68
C GLY A 69 2.54 -17.39 4.06
N ASN A 70 1.43 -16.90 3.54
CA ASN A 70 0.51 -17.69 2.73
C ASN A 70 1.14 -18.00 1.36
N PRO A 71 0.62 -18.98 0.60
CA PRO A 71 0.93 -19.09 -0.81
C PRO A 71 0.63 -17.75 -1.54
N GLY A 72 1.49 -17.38 -2.49
CA GLY A 72 1.30 -16.21 -3.32
C GLY A 72 0.01 -16.27 -4.16
N ALA A 73 -0.61 -15.11 -4.38
CA ALA A 73 -1.76 -14.93 -5.23
C ALA A 73 -1.37 -15.12 -6.70
N SER A 74 -2.25 -15.77 -7.47
CA SER A 74 -2.16 -15.79 -8.92
C SER A 74 -2.47 -14.42 -9.53
N GLU A 75 -1.99 -14.17 -10.76
CA GLU A 75 -2.33 -12.94 -11.47
C GLU A 75 -3.86 -12.78 -11.64
N ASP A 76 -4.59 -13.88 -11.85
CA ASP A 76 -6.05 -13.86 -11.98
C ASP A 76 -6.73 -13.40 -10.69
N GLN A 77 -6.29 -13.89 -9.52
CA GLN A 77 -6.80 -13.44 -8.22
C GLN A 77 -6.56 -11.93 -7.99
N ILE A 78 -5.36 -11.46 -8.33
CA ILE A 78 -5.02 -10.04 -8.20
C ILE A 78 -5.88 -9.20 -9.16
N VAL A 79 -6.00 -9.60 -10.43
CA VAL A 79 -6.83 -8.89 -11.42
C VAL A 79 -8.30 -8.90 -11.03
N LEU A 80 -8.81 -9.98 -10.46
CA LEU A 80 -10.18 -10.05 -9.92
C LEU A 80 -10.39 -9.05 -8.78
N ALA A 81 -9.45 -8.95 -7.84
CA ALA A 81 -9.50 -7.99 -6.74
C ALA A 81 -9.44 -6.54 -7.25
N GLU A 82 -8.51 -6.24 -8.15
CA GLU A 82 -8.41 -4.93 -8.84
C GLU A 82 -9.70 -4.56 -9.57
N THR A 83 -10.32 -5.52 -10.26
CA THR A 83 -11.59 -5.32 -10.97
C THR A 83 -12.74 -5.06 -10.00
N ARG A 84 -12.81 -5.84 -8.91
CA ARG A 84 -13.82 -5.67 -7.84
C ARG A 84 -13.73 -4.29 -7.21
N LEU A 85 -12.52 -3.84 -6.92
CA LEU A 85 -12.24 -2.55 -6.26
C LEU A 85 -12.15 -1.38 -7.25
N LYS A 86 -12.12 -1.65 -8.57
CA LYS A 86 -11.98 -0.66 -9.65
C LYS A 86 -10.72 0.20 -9.55
N ILE A 87 -9.61 -0.41 -9.12
CA ILE A 87 -8.29 0.21 -9.00
C ILE A 87 -7.21 -0.72 -9.53
N ARG A 88 -6.01 -0.17 -9.77
CA ARG A 88 -4.78 -0.96 -9.91
C ARG A 88 -3.98 -0.79 -8.62
N PHE A 89 -3.52 -1.90 -8.05
CA PHE A 89 -2.75 -1.85 -6.80
C PHE A 89 -1.38 -1.19 -7.02
N PRO A 90 -0.83 -0.53 -5.99
CA PRO A 90 0.53 0.02 -6.08
C PRO A 90 1.54 -1.12 -6.31
N PRO A 91 2.60 -0.88 -7.10
CA PRO A 91 3.53 -1.91 -7.56
C PRO A 91 4.04 -2.84 -6.44
N SER A 92 4.46 -2.29 -5.31
CA SER A 92 5.04 -3.03 -4.19
C SER A 92 4.02 -3.93 -3.51
N TYR A 93 2.78 -3.47 -3.34
CA TYR A 93 1.70 -4.27 -2.78
C TYR A 93 1.29 -5.40 -3.74
N ARG A 94 1.26 -5.12 -5.05
CA ARG A 94 1.01 -6.15 -6.06
C ARG A 94 2.08 -7.24 -6.02
N GLU A 95 3.36 -6.88 -5.96
CA GLU A 95 4.46 -7.84 -5.86
C GLU A 95 4.47 -8.60 -4.53
N PHE A 96 4.06 -7.97 -3.42
CA PHE A 96 3.83 -8.67 -2.16
C PHE A 96 2.78 -9.77 -2.32
N LEU A 97 1.62 -9.46 -2.91
CA LEU A 97 0.54 -10.42 -3.10
C LEU A 97 0.98 -11.63 -3.92
N LYS A 98 1.84 -11.45 -4.94
CA LYS A 98 2.42 -12.55 -5.73
C LYS A 98 3.35 -13.46 -4.92
N VAL A 99 3.95 -12.95 -3.84
CA VAL A 99 4.80 -13.74 -2.94
C VAL A 99 3.98 -14.37 -1.81
N SER A 100 3.01 -13.63 -1.26
CA SER A 100 2.12 -14.08 -0.18
C SER A 100 0.75 -13.43 -0.32
N ASN A 101 -0.31 -14.22 -0.51
CA ASN A 101 -1.68 -13.72 -0.58
C ASN A 101 -2.21 -13.40 0.82
N GLY A 102 -1.94 -12.18 1.29
CA GLY A 102 -2.11 -11.82 2.69
C GLY A 102 -1.02 -12.44 3.56
N TRP A 103 -1.13 -12.27 4.87
CA TRP A 103 -0.15 -12.76 5.84
C TRP A 103 -0.85 -13.11 7.15
N PRO A 104 -0.76 -14.35 7.64
CA PRO A 104 -1.52 -14.77 8.82
C PRO A 104 -1.05 -14.04 10.07
N ASN A 105 -1.93 -13.99 11.09
CA ASN A 105 -1.53 -13.62 12.43
C ASN A 105 -0.35 -14.49 12.87
N SER A 106 0.78 -13.83 13.13
CA SER A 106 2.09 -14.46 13.32
C SER A 106 2.91 -13.77 14.41
N ASP A 107 2.24 -12.97 15.25
CA ASP A 107 2.81 -12.41 16.45
C ASP A 107 1.72 -12.25 17.53
N TRP A 108 2.01 -11.46 18.56
CA TRP A 108 1.08 -11.23 19.66
C TRP A 108 0.06 -10.11 19.37
N THR A 109 0.20 -9.41 18.26
CA THR A 109 -0.59 -8.21 17.95
C THR A 109 -1.97 -8.56 17.41
N ASP A 110 -2.18 -9.81 17.01
CA ASP A 110 -3.38 -10.30 16.32
C ASP A 110 -3.64 -9.68 14.94
N LEU A 111 -2.68 -8.91 14.40
CA LEU A 111 -2.79 -8.33 13.07
C LEU A 111 -2.49 -9.38 11.99
N GLN A 112 -3.39 -9.48 11.02
CA GLN A 112 -3.27 -10.27 9.80
C GLN A 112 -3.36 -9.35 8.59
N LEU A 113 -2.57 -9.61 7.54
CA LEU A 113 -2.77 -8.94 6.25
C LEU A 113 -3.80 -9.70 5.42
N TRP A 114 -4.75 -8.95 4.84
CA TRP A 114 -5.85 -9.52 4.06
C TRP A 114 -5.38 -10.13 2.75
N SER A 115 -6.05 -11.22 2.36
CA SER A 115 -5.91 -11.82 1.04
C SER A 115 -6.63 -10.98 -0.04
N THR A 116 -6.34 -11.24 -1.32
CA THR A 116 -7.01 -10.62 -2.47
C THR A 116 -8.53 -10.66 -2.43
N GLU A 117 -9.08 -11.71 -1.83
CA GLU A 117 -10.50 -11.96 -1.66
C GLU A 117 -11.10 -11.10 -0.54
N GLU A 118 -10.29 -10.76 0.46
CA GLU A 118 -10.72 -10.08 1.67
C GLU A 118 -10.43 -8.57 1.64
N ILE A 119 -9.48 -8.06 0.86
CA ILE A 119 -9.20 -6.61 0.81
C ILE A 119 -10.46 -5.82 0.46
N GLU A 120 -10.72 -4.73 1.17
CA GLU A 120 -11.89 -3.89 0.98
C GLU A 120 -11.58 -2.43 1.34
N TRP A 121 -12.40 -1.49 0.88
CA TRP A 121 -12.32 -0.10 1.30
C TRP A 121 -12.57 0.04 2.81
N PHE A 122 -11.74 0.84 3.48
CA PHE A 122 -11.84 1.10 4.91
C PHE A 122 -13.25 1.59 5.30
N ALA A 123 -13.80 2.50 4.51
CA ALA A 123 -15.13 3.07 4.72
C ALA A 123 -16.27 2.04 4.65
N THR A 124 -16.08 0.89 4.00
CA THR A 124 -17.09 -0.19 3.95
C THR A 124 -17.21 -0.89 5.31
N ARG A 125 -16.11 -1.02 6.06
CA ARG A 125 -16.05 -1.71 7.34
C ARG A 125 -16.18 -0.79 8.55
N ASN A 126 -15.68 0.43 8.42
CA ASN A 126 -15.47 1.34 9.55
C ASN A 126 -16.19 2.67 9.31
N GLN A 127 -17.48 2.62 8.92
CA GLN A 127 -18.26 3.85 8.69
C GLN A 127 -18.26 4.79 9.90
N ASP A 128 -18.25 4.22 11.12
CA ASP A 128 -18.21 5.01 12.35
C ASP A 128 -16.90 5.79 12.55
N TRP A 129 -15.83 5.40 11.85
CA TRP A 129 -14.51 6.06 11.90
C TRP A 129 -14.33 7.07 10.78
N VAL A 130 -15.05 6.90 9.68
CA VAL A 130 -15.12 7.87 8.60
C VAL A 130 -16.07 8.98 9.05
N TRP A 131 -15.53 9.89 9.86
CA TRP A 131 -16.29 10.98 10.42
C TRP A 131 -16.99 11.75 9.29
N LEU A 132 -18.33 11.77 9.29
CA LEU A 132 -19.07 12.77 8.53
C LEU A 132 -18.64 14.16 9.04
N PRO A 133 -18.33 15.12 8.16
CA PRO A 133 -17.89 16.43 8.59
C PRO A 133 -19.01 17.07 9.42
N ASP A 134 -18.78 17.18 10.72
CA ASP A 134 -19.65 17.91 11.63
C ASP A 134 -19.48 19.40 11.32
N THR A 135 -20.20 19.87 10.31
CA THR A 135 -20.61 21.26 10.01
C THR A 135 -19.57 22.39 9.94
N GLU A 136 -18.28 22.13 10.09
CA GLU A 136 -17.21 23.08 9.75
C GLU A 136 -16.15 22.38 8.91
N GLU A 137 -15.86 22.90 7.71
CA GLU A 137 -14.76 22.43 6.86
C GLU A 137 -13.45 22.57 7.65
N ARG A 138 -13.03 21.51 8.36
CA ARG A 138 -11.73 21.48 9.01
C ARG A 138 -10.70 21.58 7.89
N PRO A 139 -9.85 22.63 7.88
CA PRO A 139 -8.89 22.80 6.81
C PRO A 139 -7.93 21.61 6.81
N SER A 140 -7.71 21.05 5.62
CA SER A 140 -6.74 19.98 5.41
C SER A 140 -5.36 20.38 5.93
N VAL A 141 -4.62 19.41 6.46
CA VAL A 141 -3.24 19.63 6.93
C VAL A 141 -2.39 20.10 5.74
N PRO A 142 -1.62 21.20 5.83
CA PRO A 142 -0.84 21.71 4.71
C PRO A 142 0.30 20.74 4.31
N ASP A 143 0.65 20.73 3.03
CA ASP A 143 1.71 19.89 2.44
C ASP A 143 3.02 19.93 3.23
N SER A 144 3.43 21.11 3.70
CA SER A 144 4.67 21.32 4.45
C SER A 144 4.74 20.59 5.79
N LYS A 145 3.58 20.17 6.32
CA LYS A 145 3.46 19.35 7.54
C LYS A 145 3.10 17.91 7.24
N TYR A 146 2.32 17.70 6.17
CA TYR A 146 1.81 16.38 5.82
C TYR A 146 2.89 15.49 5.16
N PHE A 147 3.64 16.03 4.20
CA PHE A 147 4.63 15.25 3.42
C PHE A 147 6.00 15.15 4.11
N VAL A 148 6.00 15.08 5.44
CA VAL A 148 7.19 14.78 6.26
C VAL A 148 7.12 13.30 6.64
N TYR A 149 8.18 12.55 6.33
CA TYR A 149 8.27 11.10 6.50
C TYR A 149 9.47 10.73 7.39
N GLY A 150 9.51 9.48 7.83
CA GLY A 150 10.58 8.97 8.71
C GLY A 150 10.43 9.48 10.15
N GLU A 151 11.54 9.65 10.85
CA GLU A 151 11.57 9.99 12.29
C GLU A 151 11.12 11.44 12.58
N ASP A 152 11.17 12.33 11.59
CA ASP A 152 10.78 13.74 11.75
C ASP A 152 9.27 13.98 11.56
N GLN A 153 8.52 12.94 11.19
CA GLN A 153 7.08 13.07 11.01
C GLN A 153 6.37 13.22 12.36
N ASP A 154 5.31 14.02 12.38
CA ASP A 154 4.39 14.07 13.52
C ASP A 154 3.06 13.37 13.12
N PRO A 155 2.69 12.24 13.76
CA PRO A 155 1.49 11.49 13.41
C PRO A 155 0.20 12.30 13.53
N ILE A 156 0.17 13.38 14.31
CA ILE A 156 -1.01 14.25 14.47
C ILE A 156 -1.40 14.96 13.17
N PHE A 157 -0.44 15.16 12.25
CA PHE A 157 -0.66 15.85 10.99
C PHE A 157 -1.29 14.93 9.94
N LEU A 158 -2.42 14.32 10.30
CA LEU A 158 -3.18 13.38 9.49
C LEU A 158 -4.26 14.09 8.65
N ARG A 159 -4.44 13.66 7.40
CA ARG A 159 -5.54 14.08 6.51
C ARG A 159 -6.68 13.08 6.57
N CYS A 160 -7.55 13.21 7.56
CA CYS A 160 -8.64 12.25 7.80
C CYS A 160 -9.59 12.09 6.61
N GLU A 161 -9.67 13.08 5.71
CA GLU A 161 -10.45 13.00 4.48
C GLU A 161 -10.04 11.81 3.59
N TYR A 162 -8.80 11.33 3.69
CA TYR A 162 -8.32 10.16 2.92
C TYR A 162 -8.87 8.83 3.44
N LEU A 163 -9.45 8.76 4.65
CA LEU A 163 -10.06 7.52 5.16
C LEU A 163 -11.29 7.10 4.33
N GLN A 164 -11.94 8.03 3.63
CA GLN A 164 -13.10 7.74 2.79
C GLN A 164 -12.75 6.85 1.58
N THR A 165 -11.50 6.92 1.13
CA THR A 165 -10.95 6.25 -0.06
C THR A 165 -9.80 5.32 0.28
N ALA A 166 -9.37 5.24 1.55
CA ALA A 166 -8.32 4.34 1.99
C ALA A 166 -8.69 2.87 1.77
N LEU A 167 -7.73 2.10 1.27
CA LEU A 167 -7.84 0.66 1.11
C LEU A 167 -7.35 -0.03 2.39
N GLU A 168 -8.20 -0.82 3.03
CA GLU A 168 -7.83 -1.55 4.25
C GLU A 168 -7.24 -2.91 3.88
N ILE A 169 -5.97 -3.10 4.26
CA ILE A 169 -5.18 -4.28 3.87
C ILE A 169 -4.81 -5.18 5.04
N SER A 170 -5.26 -4.85 6.26
CA SER A 170 -5.08 -5.70 7.44
C SER A 170 -6.34 -5.82 8.27
N SER A 171 -6.42 -6.88 9.07
CA SER A 171 -7.37 -6.98 10.16
C SER A 171 -7.09 -5.92 11.21
N ASN A 172 -8.12 -5.64 12.01
CA ASN A 172 -7.94 -4.94 13.26
C ASN A 172 -7.09 -5.82 14.19
N SER A 173 -5.99 -5.26 14.69
CA SER A 173 -5.20 -5.87 15.75
C SER A 173 -6.02 -5.99 17.04
N GLY A 174 -5.56 -6.77 18.01
CA GLY A 174 -6.17 -6.81 19.35
C GLY A 174 -6.18 -5.43 20.04
N ASP A 175 -5.37 -4.50 19.56
CA ASP A 175 -5.14 -3.17 20.11
C ASP A 175 -5.76 -2.01 19.32
N GLY A 176 -6.45 -2.28 18.20
CA GLY A 176 -7.15 -1.24 17.44
C GLY A 176 -6.35 -0.65 16.28
N ASP A 177 -5.25 -1.29 15.87
CA ASP A 177 -4.34 -0.86 14.80
C ASP A 177 -4.65 -1.60 13.49
N ILE A 178 -4.48 -0.88 12.38
CA ILE A 178 -4.70 -1.36 11.02
C ILE A 178 -3.67 -0.73 10.07
N PHE A 179 -3.47 -1.40 8.93
CA PHE A 179 -2.71 -0.89 7.81
C PHE A 179 -3.62 -0.48 6.66
N LEU A 180 -3.38 0.72 6.14
CA LEU A 180 -4.14 1.31 5.05
C LEU A 180 -3.21 1.69 3.89
N LEU A 181 -3.72 1.61 2.65
CA LEU A 181 -3.07 2.20 1.47
C LEU A 181 -3.91 3.37 0.97
N ILE A 182 -3.26 4.48 0.65
CA ILE A 182 -3.91 5.76 0.37
C ILE A 182 -3.82 6.10 -1.12
N PRO A 183 -4.89 5.84 -1.91
CA PRO A 183 -4.88 6.11 -3.35
C PRO A 183 -4.81 7.60 -3.71
N ASP A 184 -5.09 8.49 -2.76
CA ASP A 184 -5.04 9.95 -2.96
C ASP A 184 -3.61 10.52 -2.94
N VAL A 185 -2.64 9.73 -2.45
CA VAL A 185 -1.22 10.10 -2.39
C VAL A 185 -0.42 9.08 -3.19
N VAL A 186 -0.17 9.41 -4.46
CA VAL A 186 0.55 8.56 -5.42
C VAL A 186 1.89 9.20 -5.78
N SER A 187 2.99 8.47 -5.62
CA SER A 187 4.32 8.92 -6.04
C SER A 187 4.56 8.71 -7.54
N GLU A 188 5.67 9.26 -8.05
CA GLU A 188 6.02 9.20 -9.47
C GLU A 188 6.19 7.77 -10.02
N ASP A 189 6.57 6.81 -9.16
CA ASP A 189 6.71 5.39 -9.48
C ASP A 189 5.38 4.60 -9.36
N GLY A 190 4.29 5.28 -9.01
CA GLY A 190 2.97 4.67 -8.86
C GLY A 190 2.73 3.99 -7.50
N GLU A 191 3.66 4.12 -6.55
CA GLU A 191 3.40 3.70 -5.16
C GLU A 191 2.36 4.58 -4.50
N TRP A 192 1.62 3.97 -3.57
CA TRP A 192 0.69 4.68 -2.71
C TRP A 192 1.29 4.83 -1.33
N GLU A 193 1.01 5.95 -0.69
CA GLU A 193 1.34 6.11 0.73
C GLU A 193 0.65 5.00 1.55
N ALA A 194 1.39 4.45 2.50
CA ALA A 194 0.89 3.44 3.42
C ALA A 194 0.83 4.01 4.84
N TRP A 195 -0.23 3.71 5.56
CA TRP A 195 -0.43 4.16 6.94
C TRP A 195 -0.41 2.97 7.89
N HIS A 196 0.30 3.12 8.99
CA HIS A 196 -0.01 2.43 10.24
C HIS A 196 -0.88 3.37 11.08
N PHE A 197 -2.15 3.00 11.21
CA PHE A 197 -3.19 3.81 11.82
C PHE A 197 -3.89 3.02 12.92
N GLY A 198 -4.21 3.64 14.06
CA GLY A 198 -4.82 2.92 15.16
C GLY A 198 -5.40 3.81 16.22
N SER A 199 -6.37 3.27 16.98
CA SER A 199 -7.11 4.04 18.01
C SER A 199 -6.23 4.54 19.16
N LYS A 200 -5.07 3.91 19.39
CA LYS A 200 -4.10 4.29 20.41
C LYS A 200 -3.02 5.25 19.91
N LEU A 201 -2.98 5.51 18.60
CA LEU A 201 -2.06 6.47 18.01
C LEU A 201 -2.69 7.87 18.01
N PRO A 202 -1.90 8.95 18.17
CA PRO A 202 -2.41 10.31 18.03
C PRO A 202 -2.84 10.66 16.59
N GLY A 203 -2.53 9.79 15.62
CA GLY A 203 -2.93 9.87 14.22
C GLY A 203 -2.39 8.66 13.46
N ALA A 204 -1.64 8.85 12.37
CA ALA A 204 -1.03 7.73 11.62
C ALA A 204 0.47 7.95 11.37
N TYR A 205 1.24 6.86 11.47
CA TYR A 205 2.59 6.82 10.90
C TYR A 205 2.48 6.52 9.40
N ARG A 206 3.14 7.35 8.59
CA ARG A 206 3.07 7.33 7.13
C ARG A 206 4.39 6.87 6.55
N TYR A 207 4.27 6.09 5.49
CA TYR A 207 5.37 5.52 4.72
C TYR A 207 5.10 5.76 3.25
N ARG A 208 6.13 5.98 2.43
CA ARG A 208 5.94 6.34 1.01
C ARG A 208 5.42 5.19 0.16
N SER A 209 5.48 3.97 0.68
CA SER A 209 5.02 2.75 0.02
C SER A 209 4.66 1.68 1.05
N PHE A 210 3.91 0.67 0.61
CA PHE A 210 3.70 -0.53 1.41
C PHE A 210 5.01 -1.26 1.73
N TYR A 211 5.97 -1.26 0.80
CA TYR A 211 7.29 -1.86 1.03
C TYR A 211 8.04 -1.19 2.19
N GLU A 212 8.02 0.14 2.26
CA GLU A 212 8.68 0.88 3.34
C GLU A 212 8.04 0.61 4.70
N LEU A 213 6.70 0.51 4.76
CA LEU A 213 5.99 0.08 5.97
C LEU A 213 6.46 -1.32 6.39
N MET A 214 6.53 -2.28 5.47
CA MET A 214 6.96 -3.64 5.78
C MET A 214 8.45 -3.76 6.12
N LEU A 215 9.30 -2.85 5.62
CA LEU A 215 10.68 -2.73 6.09
C LEU A 215 10.72 -2.32 7.58
N LYS A 216 9.84 -1.42 8.02
CA LYS A 216 9.73 -1.04 9.43
C LYS A 216 9.26 -2.20 10.30
N VAL A 217 8.23 -2.93 9.86
CA VAL A 217 7.75 -4.16 10.52
C VAL A 217 8.88 -5.20 10.64
N MET A 218 9.65 -5.42 9.57
CA MET A 218 10.80 -6.32 9.58
C MET A 218 11.88 -5.82 10.55
N GLU A 219 12.24 -4.54 10.53
CA GLU A 219 13.21 -3.94 11.45
C GLU A 219 12.83 -4.24 12.90
N GLN A 220 11.58 -3.97 13.26
CA GLN A 220 11.00 -4.17 14.60
C GLN A 220 10.82 -5.64 14.98
N GLY A 221 10.65 -6.53 14.00
CA GLY A 221 10.37 -7.95 14.22
C GLY A 221 8.97 -8.22 14.79
N ARG A 222 8.02 -7.32 14.54
CA ARG A 222 6.60 -7.40 14.94
C ARG A 222 5.79 -6.38 14.12
N PHE A 223 4.48 -6.56 14.03
CA PHE A 223 3.62 -5.68 13.23
C PHE A 223 3.29 -4.33 13.90
N ILE A 224 3.17 -4.30 15.23
CA ILE A 224 2.77 -3.12 16.01
C ILE A 224 3.69 -2.99 17.25
N TYR A 225 3.87 -1.76 17.73
CA TYR A 225 4.62 -1.44 18.95
C TYR A 225 3.71 -1.26 20.16
#